data_AF-A0A9X7A4C7-F1
#
_entry.id   AF-A0A9X7A4C7-F1
#
_cell.length_a   1.000
_cell.length_b   1.000
_cell.length_c   1.000
_cell.angle_alpha   90.00
_cell.angle_beta   90.00
_cell.angle_gamma   90.00
#
_symmetry.space_group_name_H-M   'P 1'
#
loop_
_entity.id
_entity.type
_entity.pdbx_description
1 polymer ?
#
loop_
_entity_poly.entity_id
_entity_poly.type
_entity_poly.pdbx_seq_one_letter_code
_entity_poly.pdbx_strand_id
1 'polypeptide(L)'
;MNYSFNPAVKYNSVGSFKLGDVFFTSDKPSKAYKLIYDSTETNFPYILLCLDDAISIQSFDDIPTIEDIEENIGEIKFTVPKEKLLLVIN
;
A
#
# COMPACT_ATOMS: atom_id res chain seq x y z
N MET A 1 10.38 -15.20 -1.78
CA MET A 1 9.01 -15.69 -1.49
C MET A 1 8.22 -15.64 -2.80
N ASN A 2 7.52 -16.71 -3.16
CA ASN A 2 6.68 -16.75 -4.36
C ASN A 2 5.25 -16.37 -3.94
N TYR A 3 4.84 -15.15 -4.24
CA TYR A 3 3.45 -14.72 -4.04
C TYR A 3 2.58 -15.34 -5.13
N SER A 4 1.72 -16.29 -4.77
CA SER A 4 0.71 -16.85 -5.68
C SER A 4 -0.55 -15.99 -5.63
N PHE A 5 -0.80 -15.23 -6.69
CA PHE A 5 -2.00 -14.40 -6.82
C PHE A 5 -3.22 -15.26 -7.16
N ASN A 6 -4.32 -15.06 -6.44
CA ASN A 6 -5.59 -15.70 -6.76
C ASN A 6 -6.17 -15.03 -8.03
N PRO A 7 -6.33 -15.76 -9.15
CA PRO A 7 -6.81 -15.20 -10.42
C PRO A 7 -8.29 -14.78 -10.38
N ALA A 8 -9.03 -15.16 -9.33
CA ALA A 8 -10.44 -14.79 -9.17
C ALA A 8 -10.65 -13.35 -8.63
N VAL A 9 -9.59 -12.67 -8.18
CA VAL A 9 -9.68 -11.28 -7.73
C VAL A 9 -9.54 -10.37 -8.95
N LYS A 10 -10.60 -9.63 -9.29
CA LYS A 10 -10.50 -8.51 -10.24
C LYS A 10 -9.62 -7.42 -9.60
N TYR A 11 -8.40 -7.29 -10.09
CA TYR A 11 -7.49 -6.20 -9.75
C TYR A 11 -7.93 -4.97 -10.56
N ASN A 12 -8.46 -3.97 -9.87
CA ASN A 12 -8.88 -2.73 -10.53
C ASN A 12 -7.63 -1.98 -11.04
N SER A 13 -7.77 -1.33 -12.20
CA SER A 13 -6.80 -0.32 -12.63
C SER A 13 -6.68 0.75 -11.55
N VAL A 14 -5.45 1.12 -11.25
CA VAL A 14 -5.07 2.16 -10.31
C VAL A 14 -5.81 3.45 -10.69
N GLY A 15 -6.80 3.85 -9.88
CA GLY A 15 -7.63 5.02 -10.17
C GLY A 15 -8.23 5.66 -8.92
N SER A 16 -8.39 4.88 -7.84
CA SER A 16 -8.63 5.40 -6.49
C SER A 16 -8.23 4.34 -5.46
N PHE A 17 -7.85 4.76 -4.27
CA PHE A 17 -7.59 3.88 -3.13
C PHE A 17 -8.34 4.38 -1.89
N LYS A 18 -8.50 3.51 -0.90
CA LYS A 18 -9.00 3.88 0.44
C LYS A 18 -7.91 3.71 1.48
N LEU A 19 -7.95 4.52 2.54
CA LEU A 19 -7.06 4.36 3.67
C LEU A 19 -7.13 2.93 4.24
N GLY A 20 -5.94 2.33 4.33
CA GLY A 20 -5.72 0.96 4.74
C GLY A 20 -5.67 -0.08 3.61
N ASP A 21 -5.96 0.28 2.37
CA ASP A 21 -5.68 -0.58 1.21
C ASP A 21 -4.19 -0.88 1.11
N VAL A 22 -3.84 -2.04 0.54
CA VAL A 22 -2.46 -2.45 0.34
C VAL A 22 -2.09 -2.31 -1.13
N PHE A 23 -0.99 -1.61 -1.38
CA PHE A 23 -0.41 -1.39 -2.69
C PHE A 23 0.68 -2.42 -2.97
N PHE A 24 0.75 -2.92 -4.19
CA PHE A 24 1.82 -3.81 -4.62
C PHE A 24 2.51 -3.22 -5.84
N THR A 25 3.84 -3.08 -5.78
CA THR A 25 4.62 -2.48 -6.86
C THR A 25 4.91 -3.47 -7.99
N SER A 26 5.20 -2.96 -9.19
CA SER A 26 5.49 -3.76 -10.38
C SER A 26 6.89 -4.41 -10.36
N ASP A 27 7.76 -3.99 -9.45
CA ASP A 27 9.13 -4.48 -9.28
C ASP A 27 9.24 -5.97 -8.94
N LYS A 28 10.44 -6.52 -9.12
CA LYS A 28 10.82 -7.88 -8.69
C LYS A 28 11.99 -7.82 -7.71
N PRO A 29 11.81 -8.20 -6.43
CA PRO A 29 10.57 -8.71 -5.83
C PRO A 29 9.53 -7.60 -5.64
N SER A 30 8.26 -7.93 -5.90
CA SER A 30 7.13 -7.02 -5.63
C SER A 30 7.01 -6.83 -4.13
N LYS A 31 6.91 -5.58 -3.69
CA LYS A 31 6.78 -5.21 -2.28
C LYS A 31 5.37 -4.73 -1.98
N ALA A 32 4.93 -4.98 -0.76
CA ALA A 32 3.63 -4.58 -0.25
C ALA A 32 3.76 -3.31 0.60
N TYR A 33 2.93 -2.32 0.30
CA TYR A 33 2.89 -1.05 0.99
C TYR A 33 1.49 -0.74 1.50
N LYS A 34 1.38 0.12 2.50
CA LYS A 34 0.10 0.52 3.05
C LYS A 34 0.16 1.96 3.54
N LEU A 35 -0.87 2.74 3.19
CA LEU A 35 -1.07 4.06 3.75
C LEU A 35 -1.95 3.94 4.99
N ILE A 36 -1.43 4.41 6.13
CA ILE A 36 -2.15 4.47 7.39
C ILE A 36 -2.35 5.92 7.84
N TYR A 37 -3.30 6.11 8.75
CA TYR A 37 -3.51 7.37 9.44
C TYR A 37 -3.10 7.20 10.91
N ASP A 38 -2.19 8.05 11.39
CA ASP A 38 -1.79 8.13 12.78
C ASP A 38 -2.33 9.42 13.40
N SER A 39 -3.32 9.29 14.27
CA SER A 39 -3.95 10.43 14.95
C SER A 39 -3.05 11.10 16.00
N THR A 40 -1.92 10.49 16.35
CA THR A 40 -0.97 11.05 17.31
C THR A 40 0.04 12.00 16.65
N GLU A 41 0.21 11.91 15.34
CA GLU A 41 1.03 12.82 14.56
C GLU A 41 0.18 14.01 14.07
N THR A 42 0.62 15.23 14.36
CA THR A 42 -0.15 16.44 14.08
C THR A 42 0.19 17.11 12.76
N ASN A 43 1.41 16.92 12.26
CA ASN A 43 1.88 17.61 11.05
C ASN A 43 1.81 16.72 9.81
N PHE A 44 2.11 15.43 9.96
CA PHE A 44 2.16 14.47 8.85
C PHE A 44 1.46 13.14 9.19
N PRO A 45 0.14 13.16 9.42
CA PRO A 45 -0.58 12.02 9.98
C PRO A 45 -0.76 10.85 8.99
N TYR A 46 -0.51 11.03 7.69
CA TYR A 46 -0.65 9.98 6.70
C TYR A 46 0.70 9.32 6.44
N ILE A 47 0.88 8.08 6.90
CA ILE A 47 2.17 7.40 6.88
C ILE A 47 2.14 6.25 5.89
N LEU A 48 3.06 6.26 4.92
CA LEU A 48 3.26 5.19 3.95
C LEU A 48 4.28 4.18 4.51
N LEU A 49 3.80 2.96 4.75
CA LEU A 49 4.60 1.87 5.32
C LEU A 49 4.97 0.84 4.25
N CYS A 50 6.18 0.31 4.33
CA CYS A 50 6.57 -0.94 3.68
C CYS A 50 6.27 -2.10 4.64
N LEU A 51 5.41 -3.03 4.22
CA LEU A 51 4.98 -4.16 5.05
C LEU A 51 6.02 -5.29 5.08
N ASP A 52 6.79 -5.47 4.00
CA ASP A 52 7.85 -6.48 3.94
C ASP A 52 9.00 -6.16 4.92
N ASP A 53 9.40 -4.89 4.99
CA ASP A 53 10.55 -4.43 5.77
C ASP A 53 10.16 -3.83 7.14
N ALA A 54 8.86 -3.63 7.39
CA ALA A 54 8.30 -2.99 8.59
C ALA A 54 8.88 -1.58 8.87
N ILE A 55 9.07 -0.78 7.81
CA ILE A 55 9.60 0.59 7.89
C ILE A 55 8.58 1.63 7.38
N SER A 56 8.69 2.85 7.91
CA SER A 56 8.05 4.03 7.32
C SER A 56 8.89 4.53 6.15
N ILE A 57 8.24 4.79 5.02
CA ILE A 57 8.87 5.29 3.80
C ILE A 57 8.75 6.81 3.73
N GLN A 58 7.53 7.32 3.92
CA GLN A 58 7.22 8.74 3.80
C GLN A 58 5.98 9.07 4.63
N SER A 59 5.92 10.30 5.12
CA SER A 59 4.73 10.86 5.77
C SER A 59 4.22 12.08 5.01
N PHE A 60 2.90 12.26 4.99
CA PHE A 60 2.20 13.33 4.28
C PHE A 60 1.29 14.10 5.24
N ASP A 61 1.17 15.40 5.01
CA ASP A 61 0.31 16.33 5.76
C ASP A 61 -1.16 16.15 5.39
N ASP A 62 -1.44 15.87 4.12
CA ASP A 62 -2.76 15.50 3.59
C ASP A 62 -2.77 14.09 2.97
N ILE A 63 -3.97 13.58 2.62
CA ILE A 63 -4.11 12.29 1.94
C ILE A 63 -3.40 12.39 0.57
N PRO A 64 -2.32 11.62 0.32
CA PRO A 64 -1.60 11.68 -0.94
C PRO A 64 -2.44 11.13 -2.10
N THR A 65 -2.14 11.60 -3.30
CA THR A 65 -2.63 10.98 -4.53
C THR A 65 -1.86 9.68 -4.81
N ILE A 66 -2.32 8.91 -5.80
CA ILE A 66 -1.58 7.72 -6.24
C ILE A 66 -0.23 8.13 -6.83
N GLU A 67 -0.18 9.20 -7.60
CA GLU A 67 1.06 9.70 -8.21
C GLU A 67 2.10 10.04 -7.13
N ASP A 68 1.68 10.72 -6.05
CA ASP A 68 2.56 11.01 -4.90
C ASP A 68 3.09 9.72 -4.24
N ILE A 69 2.26 8.68 -4.15
CA ILE A 69 2.69 7.38 -3.61
C ILE A 69 3.70 6.73 -4.57
N GLU A 70 3.42 6.68 -5.87
CA GLU A 70 4.27 6.06 -6.88
C GLU A 70 5.64 6.75 -7.00
N GLU A 71 5.72 8.07 -6.77
CA GLU A 71 7.01 8.77 -6.69
C GLU A 71 7.92 8.25 -5.57
N ASN A 72 7.35 7.68 -4.50
CA ASN A 72 8.08 7.18 -3.34
C ASN A 72 8.39 5.67 -3.42
N ILE A 73 7.50 4.87 -4.03
CA ILE A 73 7.60 3.39 -4.01
C ILE A 73 7.73 2.75 -5.40
N GLY A 74 7.64 3.53 -6.47
CA GLY A 74 7.55 3.05 -7.84
C GLY A 74 6.12 2.74 -8.28
N GLU A 75 5.98 2.30 -9.53
CA GLU A 75 4.69 2.01 -10.16
C GLU A 75 3.88 0.96 -9.38
N ILE A 76 2.64 1.30 -9.04
CA ILE A 76 1.70 0.39 -8.40
C ILE A 76 1.06 -0.49 -9.47
N LYS A 77 1.24 -1.80 -9.32
CA LYS A 77 0.67 -2.78 -10.25
C LYS A 77 -0.81 -3.07 -9.95
N PHE A 78 -1.16 -3.15 -8.67
CA PHE A 78 -2.53 -3.36 -8.21
C PHE A 78 -2.67 -3.00 -6.73
N THR A 79 -3.91 -2.77 -6.31
CA THR A 79 -4.29 -2.57 -4.91
C THR A 79 -5.18 -3.71 -4.41
N VAL A 80 -5.06 -4.02 -3.13
CA VAL A 80 -5.93 -4.97 -2.43
C VAL A 80 -6.70 -4.23 -1.33
N PRO A 81 -8.04 -4.20 -1.39
CA PRO A 81 -8.84 -3.57 -0.35
C PRO A 81 -8.62 -4.21 1.01
N LYS A 82 -8.57 -3.41 2.07
CA LYS A 82 -8.29 -3.91 3.42
C LYS A 82 -9.25 -5.01 3.88
N GLU A 83 -10.52 -4.92 3.48
CA GLU A 83 -11.55 -5.92 3.79
C GLU A 83 -11.32 -7.29 3.13
N LYS A 84 -10.46 -7.37 2.11
CA LYS A 84 -10.12 -8.62 1.42
C LYS A 84 -8.80 -9.22 1.90
N LEU A 85 -8.09 -8.56 2.80
CA LEU A 85 -6.84 -9.07 3.36
C LEU A 85 -7.15 -10.12 4.42
N LEU A 86 -6.71 -11.35 4.17
CA LEU A 86 -6.65 -12.42 5.16
C LEU A 86 -5.24 -12.44 5.75
N LEU A 87 -5.10 -11.99 7.00
CA LEU A 87 -3.87 -12.18 7.75
C LEU A 87 -3.82 -13.63 8.24
N VAL A 88 -2.90 -14.42 7.69
CA VAL A 88 -2.60 -15.77 8.19
C VAL A 88 -1.34 -15.66 9.06
N ILE A 89 -1.48 -15.84 10.36
CA ILE A 89 -0.36 -15.95 11.31
C ILE A 89 -0.01 -17.43 11.40
N ASN A 90 1.19 -17.80 10.96
CA ASN A 90 1.75 -19.16 11.08
C ASN A 90 2.77 -19.22 12.22
#